data_AF-A0A821NF67-F1
#
_entry.id   AF-A0A821NF67-F1
#
_cell.length_a   1.000
_cell.length_b   1.000
_cell.length_c   1.000
_cell.angle_alpha   90.00
_cell.angle_beta   90.00
_cell.angle_gamma   90.00
#
_symmetry.space_group_name_H-M   'P 1'
#
loop_
_entity.id
_entity.type
_entity.pdbx_description
1 polymer ?
#
loop_
_entity_poly.entity_id
_entity_poly.type
_entity_poly.pdbx_seq_one_letter_code
_entity_poly.pdbx_strand_id
1 'polypeptide(L)'
;MDRDGWPFGWPKGGYPQPQGPFYYGIGACLALGRDLVESHYKVCLYAGVNIRGTNAEVMPVQWEYQVGPSEGINAANQLWMSRYLLQRIAEEFGTQVSFHPKPIAGDWNGAGCHTNFSTLVMREPNGINAIHTAIERLKARHHTHISLCAGVANRGASIRIPRQVDEEKCGYFEDRRPASNCDQYAVTSIIVRTVCLGEQD
;
A
#
# COMPACT_ATOMS: atom_id res chain seq x y z
N MET A 1 17.30 0.17 2.17
CA MET A 1 18.60 0.49 1.56
C MET A 1 19.67 0.45 2.64
N ASP A 2 20.90 0.16 2.27
CA ASP A 2 22.08 0.39 3.11
C ASP A 2 22.45 1.89 3.10
N ARG A 3 23.55 2.23 3.78
CA ARG A 3 24.00 3.62 3.94
C ARG A 3 24.49 4.27 2.64
N ASP A 4 24.83 3.47 1.64
CA ASP A 4 25.30 3.94 0.33
C ASP A 4 24.15 4.14 -0.66
N GLY A 5 22.91 3.91 -0.22
CA GLY A 5 21.72 3.99 -1.07
C GLY A 5 21.50 2.75 -1.94
N TRP A 6 22.22 1.64 -1.71
CA TRP A 6 21.99 0.37 -2.40
C TRP A 6 20.99 -0.50 -1.63
N PRO A 7 20.21 -1.40 -2.25
CA PRO A 7 19.31 -2.28 -1.50
C PRO A 7 20.07 -3.14 -0.48
N PHE A 8 19.55 -3.17 0.75
CA PHE A 8 20.25 -3.77 1.89
C PHE A 8 20.47 -5.28 1.70
N GLY A 9 21.71 -5.75 1.79
CA GLY A 9 22.03 -7.18 1.63
C GLY A 9 22.06 -7.67 0.17
N TRP A 10 21.88 -6.78 -0.81
CA TRP A 10 22.18 -7.13 -2.21
C TRP A 10 23.69 -7.20 -2.44
N PRO A 11 24.15 -8.00 -3.43
CA PRO A 11 25.55 -7.97 -3.86
C PRO A 11 25.95 -6.54 -4.27
N LYS A 12 27.08 -6.05 -3.76
CA LYS A 12 27.60 -4.72 -4.13
C LYS A 12 27.95 -4.69 -5.62
N GLY A 13 27.38 -3.75 -6.37
CA GLY A 13 27.55 -3.65 -7.81
C GLY A 13 26.88 -4.78 -8.61
N GLY A 14 26.02 -5.58 -7.99
CA GLY A 14 25.37 -6.72 -8.60
C GLY A 14 23.92 -6.89 -8.17
N TYR A 15 23.29 -7.92 -8.72
CA TYR A 15 21.88 -8.22 -8.49
C TYR A 15 21.73 -9.59 -7.82
N PRO A 16 20.72 -9.78 -6.96
CA PRO A 16 20.37 -11.12 -6.46
C PRO A 16 19.77 -11.97 -7.58
N GLN A 17 19.38 -13.20 -7.24
CA GLN A 17 18.59 -14.05 -8.14
C GLN A 17 17.29 -13.34 -8.58
N PRO A 18 16.72 -13.71 -9.74
CA PRO A 18 15.47 -13.15 -10.24
C PRO A 18 14.31 -13.23 -9.23
N GLN A 19 13.35 -12.32 -9.36
CA GLN A 19 12.16 -12.28 -8.52
C GLN A 19 11.35 -13.58 -8.61
N GLY A 20 10.68 -13.95 -7.51
CA GLY A 20 9.92 -15.20 -7.42
C GLY A 20 9.89 -15.76 -5.99
N PRO A 21 11.05 -16.15 -5.42
CA PRO A 21 11.10 -16.81 -4.11
C PRO A 21 10.99 -15.87 -2.90
N PHE A 22 10.99 -14.54 -3.12
CA PHE A 22 11.07 -13.56 -2.04
C PHE A 22 9.72 -13.21 -1.39
N TYR A 23 8.63 -13.24 -2.17
CA TYR A 23 7.29 -12.93 -1.67
C TYR A 23 6.85 -13.95 -0.62
N TYR A 24 6.56 -13.49 0.60
CA TYR A 24 6.39 -14.34 1.80
C TYR A 24 7.55 -15.30 2.11
N GLY A 25 8.75 -15.03 1.58
CA GLY A 25 9.91 -15.88 1.77
C GLY A 25 10.35 -15.98 3.23
N ILE A 26 10.97 -17.11 3.58
CA ILE A 26 11.59 -17.36 4.90
C ILE A 26 12.99 -17.92 4.66
N GLY A 27 13.96 -17.46 5.45
CA GLY A 27 15.36 -17.87 5.35
C GLY A 27 16.29 -16.70 5.06
N ALA A 28 17.56 -16.86 5.43
CA ALA A 28 18.56 -15.80 5.39
C ALA A 28 18.75 -15.18 4.01
N CYS A 29 18.60 -15.97 2.94
CA CYS A 29 18.77 -15.50 1.56
C CYS A 29 17.48 -14.97 0.91
N LEU A 30 16.35 -15.04 1.62
CA LEU A 30 15.03 -14.67 1.08
C LEU A 30 14.41 -13.47 1.81
N ALA A 31 14.51 -13.44 3.15
CA ALA A 31 13.82 -12.47 4.00
C ALA A 31 14.79 -11.50 4.68
N LEU A 32 15.45 -10.66 3.88
CA LEU A 32 16.43 -9.69 4.35
C LEU A 32 15.77 -8.51 5.09
N GLY A 33 16.26 -8.17 6.28
CA GLY A 33 15.78 -7.02 7.06
C GLY A 33 14.54 -7.31 7.92
N ARG A 34 14.20 -8.59 8.16
CA ARG A 34 13.03 -8.98 8.97
C ARG A 34 13.05 -8.36 10.38
N ASP A 35 14.20 -8.24 11.02
CA ASP A 35 14.29 -7.70 12.39
C ASP A 35 13.78 -6.26 12.49
N LEU A 36 14.02 -5.44 11.46
CA LEU A 36 13.50 -4.09 11.35
C LEU A 36 11.97 -4.10 11.25
N VAL A 37 11.43 -4.99 10.42
CA VAL A 37 9.97 -5.14 10.21
C VAL A 37 9.27 -5.62 11.47
N GLU A 38 9.81 -6.64 12.14
CA GLU A 38 9.27 -7.17 13.40
C GLU A 38 9.32 -6.11 14.52
N SER A 39 10.40 -5.32 14.58
CA SER A 39 10.52 -4.21 15.52
C SER A 39 9.49 -3.12 15.23
N HIS A 40 9.34 -2.74 13.95
CA HIS A 40 8.35 -1.76 13.51
C HIS A 40 6.92 -2.19 13.83
N TYR A 41 6.60 -3.46 13.62
CA TYR A 41 5.29 -4.00 13.96
C TYR A 41 4.98 -3.82 15.44
N LYS A 42 5.91 -4.25 16.31
CA LYS A 42 5.76 -4.17 17.78
C LYS A 42 5.66 -2.73 18.26
N VAL A 43 6.48 -1.83 17.71
CA VAL A 43 6.44 -0.41 18.08
C VAL A 43 5.14 0.25 17.62
N CYS A 44 4.63 -0.10 16.43
CA CYS A 44 3.32 0.39 15.98
C CYS A 44 2.19 -0.07 16.92
N LEU A 45 2.18 -1.35 17.32
CA LEU A 45 1.22 -1.86 18.30
C LEU A 45 1.31 -1.10 19.62
N TYR A 46 2.52 -0.93 20.16
CA TYR A 46 2.75 -0.21 21.41
C TYR A 46 2.30 1.26 21.34
N ALA A 47 2.57 1.93 20.24
CA ALA A 47 2.19 3.33 20.00
C ALA A 47 0.68 3.52 19.73
N GLY A 48 -0.10 2.44 19.64
CA GLY A 48 -1.52 2.50 19.30
C GLY A 48 -1.81 2.81 17.82
N VAL A 49 -0.83 2.62 16.94
CA VAL A 49 -1.06 2.64 15.49
C VAL A 49 -1.88 1.41 15.12
N ASN A 50 -2.92 1.59 14.30
CA ASN A 50 -3.81 0.52 13.90
C ASN A 50 -3.20 -0.37 12.80
N ILE A 51 -2.04 -0.96 13.07
CA ILE A 51 -1.36 -1.89 12.17
C ILE A 51 -2.12 -3.23 12.11
N ARG A 52 -2.22 -3.84 10.93
CA ARG A 52 -2.97 -5.08 10.70
C ARG A 52 -2.16 -6.24 10.17
N GLY A 53 -1.04 -5.96 9.55
CA GLY A 53 -0.27 -6.99 8.89
C GLY A 53 1.02 -6.45 8.32
N THR A 54 1.87 -7.41 7.96
CA THR A 54 3.14 -7.21 7.27
C THR A 54 3.42 -8.41 6.40
N ASN A 55 4.07 -8.21 5.26
CA ASN A 55 4.58 -9.28 4.42
C ASN A 55 5.88 -8.86 3.72
N ALA A 56 6.71 -9.84 3.39
CA ALA A 56 7.79 -9.65 2.43
C ALA A 56 7.16 -9.50 1.04
N GLU A 57 7.60 -8.49 0.29
CA GLU A 57 7.13 -8.21 -1.07
C GLU A 57 7.94 -8.95 -2.14
N VAL A 58 7.57 -8.76 -3.40
CA VAL A 58 8.14 -9.50 -4.54
C VAL A 58 9.62 -9.20 -4.76
N MET A 59 10.05 -7.93 -4.63
CA MET A 59 11.45 -7.56 -4.76
C MET A 59 12.18 -7.91 -3.46
N PRO A 60 13.38 -8.55 -3.51
CA PRO A 60 14.14 -8.81 -2.30
C PRO A 60 14.45 -7.51 -1.55
N VAL A 61 14.25 -7.51 -0.23
CA VAL A 61 14.38 -6.35 0.68
C VAL A 61 13.20 -5.36 0.58
N GLN A 62 12.21 -5.63 -0.26
CA GLN A 62 10.95 -4.92 -0.26
C GLN A 62 10.00 -5.55 0.75
N TRP A 63 9.31 -4.71 1.51
CA TRP A 63 8.36 -5.12 2.55
C TRP A 63 7.12 -4.25 2.49
N GLU A 64 6.00 -4.81 2.92
CA GLU A 64 4.73 -4.12 3.07
C GLU A 64 4.24 -4.22 4.51
N TYR A 65 3.54 -3.18 4.96
CA TYR A 65 2.75 -3.19 6.19
C TYR A 65 1.41 -2.49 5.92
N GLN A 66 0.35 -2.93 6.60
CA GLN A 66 -1.00 -2.38 6.41
C GLN A 66 -1.48 -1.64 7.66
N VAL A 67 -2.03 -0.44 7.49
CA VAL A 67 -2.63 0.39 8.55
C VAL A 67 -4.11 0.59 8.26
N GLY A 68 -4.97 0.35 9.24
CA GLY A 68 -6.42 0.55 9.14
C GLY A 68 -7.22 -0.70 9.52
N PRO A 69 -8.51 -0.80 9.17
CA PRO A 69 -9.37 0.28 8.72
C PRO A 69 -9.36 1.42 9.75
N SER A 70 -9.22 2.66 9.27
CA SER A 70 -9.22 3.87 10.11
C SER A 70 -10.17 4.89 9.50
N GLU A 71 -10.95 5.55 10.34
CA GLU A 71 -12.02 6.45 9.89
C GLU A 71 -11.49 7.86 9.56
N GLY A 72 -11.84 8.35 8.36
CA GLY A 72 -11.57 9.71 7.94
C GLY A 72 -10.10 10.10 8.05
N ILE A 73 -9.84 11.22 8.73
CA ILE A 73 -8.49 11.79 8.88
C ILE A 73 -7.51 10.85 9.59
N ASN A 74 -8.01 9.92 10.42
CA ASN A 74 -7.16 9.00 11.18
C ASN A 74 -6.39 8.04 10.27
N ALA A 75 -6.90 7.74 9.07
CA ALA A 75 -6.18 6.91 8.10
C ALA A 75 -4.85 7.56 7.69
N ALA A 76 -4.85 8.87 7.43
CA ALA A 76 -3.65 9.60 7.10
C ALA A 76 -2.75 9.84 8.32
N ASN A 77 -3.32 10.24 9.46
CA ASN A 77 -2.57 10.46 10.71
C ASN A 77 -1.73 9.23 11.09
N GLN A 78 -2.37 8.05 11.10
CA GLN A 78 -1.71 6.82 11.54
C GLN A 78 -0.67 6.33 10.54
N LEU A 79 -0.89 6.49 9.23
CA LEU A 79 0.11 6.13 8.22
C LEU A 79 1.34 7.04 8.29
N TRP A 80 1.16 8.34 8.54
CA TRP A 80 2.29 9.25 8.74
C TRP A 80 3.08 8.88 10.01
N MET A 81 2.38 8.58 11.11
CA MET A 81 3.04 8.12 12.33
C MET A 81 3.76 6.78 12.15
N SER A 82 3.16 5.82 11.44
CA SER A 82 3.83 4.54 11.16
C SER A 82 5.07 4.71 10.28
N ARG A 83 5.04 5.62 9.29
CA ARG A 83 6.20 5.96 8.46
C ARG A 83 7.32 6.62 9.27
N TYR A 84 6.97 7.50 10.20
CA TYR A 84 7.94 8.10 11.13
C TYR A 84 8.62 7.01 11.96
N LEU A 85 7.84 6.15 12.63
CA LEU A 85 8.37 5.05 13.44
C LEU A 85 9.26 4.11 12.61
N LEU A 86 8.87 3.80 11.37
CA LEU A 86 9.67 2.97 10.47
C LEU A 86 11.04 3.57 10.19
N GLN A 87 11.11 4.87 9.89
CA GLN A 87 12.37 5.57 9.66
C GLN A 87 13.22 5.62 10.94
N ARG A 88 12.60 5.91 12.09
CA ARG A 88 13.31 5.97 13.38
C ARG A 88 13.93 4.64 13.78
N ILE A 89 13.24 3.53 13.52
CA ILE A 89 13.79 2.19 13.75
C ILE A 89 14.87 1.89 12.72
N ALA A 90 14.68 2.24 11.45
CA ALA A 90 15.69 2.05 10.42
C ALA A 90 17.02 2.73 10.77
N GLU A 91 16.97 3.94 11.36
CA GLU A 91 18.14 4.65 11.90
C GLU A 91 18.90 3.82 12.95
N GLU A 92 18.20 3.16 13.89
CA GLU A 92 18.81 2.31 14.91
C GLU A 92 19.51 1.08 14.30
N PHE A 93 18.93 0.50 13.24
CA PHE A 93 19.54 -0.59 12.48
C PHE A 93 20.62 -0.10 11.49
N GLY A 94 20.86 1.20 11.38
CA GLY A 94 21.83 1.78 10.45
C GLY A 94 21.47 1.58 8.97
N THR A 95 20.17 1.46 8.67
CA THR A 95 19.60 1.28 7.32
C THR A 95 18.77 2.50 6.92
N GLN A 96 18.39 2.59 5.65
CA GLN A 96 17.55 3.66 5.12
C GLN A 96 16.26 3.10 4.52
N VAL A 97 15.14 3.78 4.75
CA VAL A 97 13.85 3.47 4.15
C VAL A 97 13.65 4.34 2.91
N SER A 98 13.26 3.73 1.80
CA SER A 98 12.89 4.47 0.59
C SER A 98 11.43 4.22 0.27
N PHE A 99 10.68 5.30 0.10
CA PHE A 99 9.33 5.27 -0.44
C PHE A 99 9.32 5.59 -1.94
N HIS A 100 10.46 5.56 -2.64
CA HIS A 100 10.48 5.79 -4.08
C HIS A 100 9.65 4.71 -4.78
N PRO A 101 8.72 5.05 -5.71
CA PRO A 101 7.82 4.08 -6.32
C PRO A 101 8.52 3.08 -7.25
N LYS A 102 9.74 3.39 -7.69
CA LYS A 102 10.57 2.50 -8.51
C LYS A 102 12.03 2.63 -8.07
N PRO A 103 12.43 2.03 -6.94
CA PRO A 103 13.74 2.30 -6.35
C PRO A 103 14.88 1.75 -7.22
N ILE A 104 14.66 0.62 -7.89
CA ILE A 104 15.61 0.02 -8.84
C ILE A 104 14.96 -0.05 -10.22
N ALA A 105 15.70 0.39 -11.24
CA ALA A 105 15.27 0.33 -12.63
C ALA A 105 15.29 -1.11 -13.20
N GLY A 106 14.57 -1.34 -14.29
CA GLY A 106 14.48 -2.66 -14.93
C GLY A 106 13.37 -3.54 -14.36
N ASP A 107 13.57 -4.86 -14.42
CA ASP A 107 12.59 -5.90 -14.09
C ASP A 107 12.53 -6.21 -12.58
N TRP A 108 12.44 -5.16 -11.78
CA TRP A 108 12.25 -5.22 -10.33
C TRP A 108 10.91 -4.56 -9.97
N ASN A 109 10.18 -5.12 -9.02
CA ASN A 109 8.87 -4.58 -8.68
C ASN A 109 8.95 -3.11 -8.20
N GLY A 110 7.93 -2.33 -8.57
CA GLY A 110 7.71 -1.02 -7.99
C GLY A 110 7.11 -1.13 -6.58
N ALA A 111 7.01 0.01 -5.91
CA ALA A 111 6.36 0.15 -4.61
C ALA A 111 5.13 1.06 -4.75
N GLY A 112 3.98 0.57 -4.28
CA GLY A 112 2.72 1.29 -4.23
C GLY A 112 2.26 1.57 -2.81
N CYS A 113 1.15 2.30 -2.69
CA CYS A 113 0.42 2.50 -1.44
C CYS A 113 -1.07 2.26 -1.72
N HIS A 114 -1.43 0.99 -1.93
CA HIS A 114 -2.82 0.65 -2.25
C HIS A 114 -3.74 1.14 -1.14
N THR A 115 -4.82 1.83 -1.52
CA THR A 115 -5.75 2.43 -0.58
C THR A 115 -7.10 1.73 -0.67
N ASN A 116 -7.47 1.03 0.40
CA ASN A 116 -8.78 0.42 0.52
C ASN A 116 -9.79 1.47 1.02
N PHE A 117 -10.96 1.55 0.39
CA PHE A 117 -11.98 2.54 0.74
C PHE A 117 -13.38 1.93 0.80
N SER A 118 -14.13 2.32 1.84
CA SER A 118 -15.57 2.02 1.95
C SER A 118 -16.32 3.14 2.68
N THR A 119 -17.59 3.32 2.31
CA THR A 119 -18.57 4.08 3.09
C THR A 119 -19.48 3.13 3.86
N LEU A 120 -20.32 3.66 4.75
CA LEU A 120 -21.33 2.84 5.44
C LEU A 120 -22.21 2.07 4.44
N VAL A 121 -22.73 2.77 3.42
CA VAL A 121 -23.59 2.17 2.38
C VAL A 121 -22.88 1.05 1.61
N MET A 122 -21.57 1.15 1.39
CA MET A 122 -20.81 0.09 0.72
C MET A 122 -20.70 -1.19 1.56
N ARG A 123 -20.71 -1.08 2.89
CA ARG A 123 -20.55 -2.21 3.81
C ARG A 123 -21.87 -2.91 4.13
N GLU A 124 -23.00 -2.23 3.97
CA GLU A 124 -24.33 -2.83 4.13
C GLU A 124 -24.64 -3.86 3.03
N PRO A 125 -25.56 -4.82 3.26
CA PRO A 125 -25.98 -5.79 2.24
C PRO A 125 -26.39 -5.12 0.91
N ASN A 126 -25.93 -5.66 -0.22
CA ASN A 126 -26.06 -5.08 -1.56
C ASN A 126 -25.32 -3.74 -1.77
N GLY A 127 -24.40 -3.37 -0.87
CA GLY A 127 -23.55 -2.20 -0.96
C GLY A 127 -22.60 -2.18 -2.17
N ILE A 128 -22.46 -3.29 -2.90
CA ILE A 128 -21.68 -3.37 -4.15
C ILE A 128 -22.16 -2.37 -5.22
N ASN A 129 -23.45 -2.01 -5.23
CA ASN A 129 -23.96 -0.98 -6.14
C ASN A 129 -23.34 0.40 -5.85
N ALA A 130 -23.13 0.73 -4.57
CA ALA A 130 -22.44 1.95 -4.18
C ALA A 130 -20.95 1.89 -4.55
N ILE A 131 -20.32 0.70 -4.51
CA ILE A 131 -18.95 0.48 -4.97
C ILE A 131 -18.83 0.75 -6.47
N HIS A 132 -19.71 0.17 -7.29
CA HIS A 132 -19.72 0.42 -8.74
C HIS A 132 -19.94 1.90 -9.06
N THR A 133 -20.86 2.56 -8.35
CA THR A 133 -21.11 4.01 -8.50
C THR A 133 -19.86 4.83 -8.18
N ALA A 134 -19.13 4.47 -7.12
CA ALA A 134 -17.87 5.14 -6.76
C ALA A 134 -16.79 4.95 -7.83
N ILE A 135 -16.68 3.75 -8.40
CA ILE A 135 -15.71 3.45 -9.46
C ILE A 135 -16.01 4.27 -10.72
N GLU A 136 -17.27 4.41 -11.12
CA GLU A 136 -17.64 5.26 -12.27
C GLU A 136 -17.31 6.73 -12.03
N ARG A 137 -17.51 7.25 -10.81
CA ARG A 137 -17.09 8.61 -10.44
C ARG A 137 -15.57 8.78 -10.52
N LEU A 138 -14.81 7.81 -10.03
CA LEU A 138 -13.34 7.83 -10.12
C LEU A 138 -12.85 7.76 -11.57
N LYS A 139 -13.56 7.03 -12.44
CA LYS A 139 -13.25 6.92 -13.86
C LYS A 139 -13.45 8.24 -14.60
N ALA A 140 -14.50 8.99 -14.26
CA ALA A 140 -14.78 10.31 -14.83
C ALA A 140 -13.68 11.34 -14.54
N ARG A 141 -12.96 11.19 -13.42
CA ARG A 141 -11.84 12.08 -13.04
C ARG A 141 -10.47 11.57 -13.49
N HIS A 142 -10.41 10.86 -14.62
CA HIS A 142 -9.14 10.34 -15.13
C HIS A 142 -8.10 11.45 -15.30
N HIS A 143 -8.43 12.66 -15.74
CA HIS A 143 -7.44 13.73 -15.91
C HIS A 143 -6.77 14.19 -14.59
N THR A 144 -7.45 14.00 -13.46
CA THR A 144 -6.93 14.23 -12.09
C THR A 144 -6.22 12.98 -11.53
N HIS A 145 -6.19 11.88 -12.31
CA HIS A 145 -5.67 10.57 -11.95
C HIS A 145 -4.87 9.89 -13.10
N ILE A 146 -4.49 8.62 -12.94
CA ILE A 146 -3.97 7.76 -14.03
C ILE A 146 -5.13 6.97 -14.65
N SER A 147 -5.00 6.55 -15.91
CA SER A 147 -6.05 5.85 -16.68
C SER A 147 -6.61 4.68 -15.90
N LEU A 148 -7.94 4.62 -15.80
CA LEU A 148 -8.63 3.74 -14.87
C LEU A 148 -9.23 2.56 -15.61
N CYS A 149 -8.76 1.37 -15.26
CA CYS A 149 -9.48 0.12 -15.49
C CYS A 149 -9.88 -0.48 -14.13
N ALA A 150 -11.06 -1.11 -14.08
CA ALA A 150 -11.57 -1.78 -12.89
C ALA A 150 -11.85 -3.25 -13.19
N GLY A 151 -11.62 -4.13 -12.21
CA GLY A 151 -11.90 -5.56 -12.37
C GLY A 151 -11.98 -6.32 -11.05
N VAL A 152 -12.79 -7.39 -11.04
CA VAL A 152 -12.88 -8.32 -9.91
C VAL A 152 -11.60 -9.15 -9.86
N ALA A 153 -10.94 -9.17 -8.70
CA ALA A 153 -9.70 -9.89 -8.46
C ALA A 153 -8.53 -9.59 -9.44
N ASN A 154 -8.63 -8.54 -10.26
CA ASN A 154 -7.61 -8.20 -11.24
C ASN A 154 -6.51 -7.33 -10.62
N ARG A 155 -5.32 -7.89 -10.45
CA ARG A 155 -4.16 -7.16 -9.88
C ARG A 155 -3.55 -6.14 -10.82
N GLY A 156 -3.79 -6.25 -12.14
CA GLY A 156 -3.35 -5.30 -13.16
C GLY A 156 -4.34 -4.15 -13.38
N ALA A 157 -5.48 -4.16 -12.69
CA ALA A 157 -6.45 -3.07 -12.76
C ALA A 157 -6.03 -1.90 -11.85
N SER A 158 -6.43 -0.68 -12.23
CA SER A 158 -6.22 0.53 -11.42
C SER A 158 -7.07 0.48 -10.15
N ILE A 159 -8.33 0.04 -10.26
CA ILE A 159 -9.20 -0.26 -9.12
C ILE A 159 -9.53 -1.76 -9.10
N ARG A 160 -9.37 -2.41 -7.95
CA ARG A 160 -9.70 -3.82 -7.76
C ARG A 160 -10.87 -3.97 -6.79
N ILE A 161 -11.84 -4.79 -7.19
CA ILE A 161 -12.86 -5.30 -6.27
C ILE A 161 -12.36 -6.66 -5.76
N PRO A 162 -12.15 -6.84 -4.44
CA PRO A 162 -11.79 -8.15 -3.89
C PRO A 162 -12.83 -9.21 -4.24
N ARG A 163 -12.40 -10.46 -4.46
CA ARG A 163 -13.33 -11.56 -4.78
C ARG A 163 -14.42 -11.72 -3.72
N GLN A 164 -14.05 -11.65 -2.44
CA GLN A 164 -15.00 -11.73 -1.32
C GLN A 164 -16.07 -10.64 -1.40
N VAL A 165 -15.70 -9.41 -1.78
CA VAL A 165 -16.66 -8.29 -1.92
C VAL A 165 -17.65 -8.54 -3.05
N ASP A 166 -17.20 -9.16 -4.14
CA ASP A 166 -18.10 -9.57 -5.22
C ASP A 166 -19.00 -10.75 -4.82
N GLU A 167 -18.50 -11.69 -4.03
CA GLU A 167 -19.29 -12.83 -3.54
C GLU A 167 -20.35 -12.40 -2.51
N GLU A 168 -19.96 -11.58 -1.54
CA GLU A 168 -20.82 -11.08 -0.44
C GLU A 168 -21.70 -9.89 -0.86
N LYS A 169 -21.42 -9.29 -2.02
CA LYS A 169 -22.13 -8.12 -2.57
C LYS A 169 -22.10 -6.88 -1.65
N CYS A 170 -21.10 -6.78 -0.78
CA CYS A 170 -20.79 -5.60 0.04
C CYS A 170 -19.32 -5.58 0.47
N GLY A 171 -18.83 -4.44 0.95
CA GLY A 171 -17.48 -4.27 1.48
C GLY A 171 -16.78 -3.00 1.03
N TYR A 172 -15.67 -3.14 0.29
CA TYR A 172 -14.76 -2.05 -0.10
C TYR A 172 -14.14 -2.26 -1.50
N PHE A 173 -13.54 -1.23 -2.06
CA PHE A 173 -12.66 -1.35 -3.23
C PHE A 173 -11.22 -0.97 -2.88
N GLU A 174 -10.26 -1.45 -3.68
CA GLU A 174 -8.83 -1.18 -3.56
C GLU A 174 -8.39 -0.25 -4.70
N ASP A 175 -7.97 0.98 -4.40
CA ASP A 175 -7.29 1.86 -5.35
C ASP A 175 -5.79 1.55 -5.35
N ARG A 176 -5.29 1.03 -6.48
CA ARG A 176 -3.92 0.53 -6.64
C ARG A 176 -2.98 1.55 -7.29
N ARG A 177 -3.49 2.74 -7.61
CA ARG A 177 -2.74 3.81 -8.29
C ARG A 177 -1.78 4.60 -7.40
N PRO A 178 -2.04 4.85 -6.09
CA PRO A 178 -1.15 5.67 -5.29
C PRO A 178 0.25 5.05 -5.19
N ALA A 179 1.26 5.88 -5.46
CA ALA A 179 2.66 5.53 -5.29
C ALA A 179 3.01 5.37 -3.80
N SER A 180 4.06 4.62 -3.47
CA SER A 180 4.52 4.41 -2.08
C SER A 180 4.90 5.70 -1.34
N ASN A 181 5.30 6.76 -2.05
CA ASN A 181 5.61 8.09 -1.51
C ASN A 181 4.42 9.06 -1.49
N CYS A 182 3.19 8.60 -1.75
CA CYS A 182 2.03 9.49 -1.74
C CYS A 182 1.85 10.19 -0.38
N ASP A 183 1.29 11.39 -0.40
CA ASP A 183 0.70 11.99 0.80
C ASP A 183 -0.71 11.44 1.01
N GLN A 184 -0.90 10.74 2.12
CA GLN A 184 -2.18 10.11 2.43
C GLN A 184 -3.30 11.11 2.70
N TYR A 185 -2.98 12.33 3.13
CA TYR A 185 -3.99 13.39 3.25
C TYR A 185 -4.55 13.77 1.88
N ALA A 186 -3.68 13.91 0.88
CA ALA A 186 -4.09 14.21 -0.49
C ALA A 186 -4.90 13.05 -1.09
N VAL A 187 -4.41 11.81 -0.97
CA VAL A 187 -5.09 10.62 -1.50
C VAL A 187 -6.49 10.45 -0.88
N THR A 188 -6.59 10.51 0.44
CA THR A 188 -7.89 10.35 1.13
C THR A 188 -8.86 11.49 0.80
N SER A 189 -8.37 12.73 0.74
CA SER A 189 -9.17 13.89 0.33
C SER A 189 -9.73 13.72 -1.09
N ILE A 190 -8.91 13.33 -2.06
CA ILE A 190 -9.34 13.15 -3.45
C ILE A 190 -10.40 12.04 -3.57
N ILE A 191 -10.20 10.92 -2.88
CA ILE A 191 -11.18 9.82 -2.87
C ILE A 191 -12.51 10.31 -2.26
N VAL A 192 -12.49 10.99 -1.12
CA VAL A 192 -13.70 11.49 -0.46
C VAL A 192 -14.43 12.53 -1.32
N ARG A 193 -13.71 13.49 -1.90
CA ARG A 193 -14.28 14.52 -2.79
C ARG A 193 -14.96 13.90 -4.01
N THR A 194 -14.31 12.93 -4.63
CA THR A 194 -14.83 12.28 -5.84
C THR A 194 -15.99 11.33 -5.51
N VAL A 195 -15.81 10.47 -4.51
CA VAL A 195 -16.77 9.40 -4.21
C VAL A 195 -17.95 9.90 -3.40
N CYS A 196 -17.72 10.70 -2.35
CA CYS A 196 -18.77 11.12 -1.42
C CYS A 196 -19.41 12.44 -1.83
N LEU A 197 -18.63 13.43 -2.26
CA LEU A 197 -19.14 14.77 -2.60
C LEU A 197 -19.57 14.89 -4.07
N GLY A 198 -19.15 13.95 -4.92
CA GLY A 198 -19.48 13.98 -6.35
C GLY A 198 -18.90 15.20 -7.08
N GLU A 199 -17.82 15.78 -6.55
CA GLU A 199 -17.13 16.89 -7.18
C GLU A 199 -16.68 16.47 -8.58
N GLN A 200 -17.09 17.25 -9.58
CA GLN A 200 -16.62 17.19 -10.96
C GLN A 200 -15.67 18.37 -11.15
N ASP A 201 -14.62 18.18 -11.95
CA ASP A 201 -13.66 19.24 -12.30
C ASP A 201 -14.31 20.31 -13.21
#